data_AF-A0A255ZJC2-F1
#
_entry.id   AF-A0A255ZJC2-F1
#
_cell.length_a   1.000
_cell.length_b   1.000
_cell.length_c   1.000
_cell.angle_alpha   90.00
_cell.angle_beta   90.00
_cell.angle_gamma   90.00
#
_symmetry.space_group_name_H-M   'P 1'
#
loop_
_entity.id
_entity.type
_entity.pdbx_description
1 polymer ?
#
loop_
_entity_poly.entity_id
_entity_poly.type
_entity_poly.pdbx_seq_one_letter_code
_entity_poly.pdbx_strand_id
1 'polypeptide(L)'
;VQFILLQIISPNGLMKNHFFLVFTTLFCIICNAQDSIIGQYIGENYKKTKNNSFVSKELLFLKNKDTIKLNLKLPIDTSKNIVNDLGLFFNCHLKKDTIYKITLKKILWSKIPETEYSYYRINLISKEPDSYEFIEVNRNTPYGYRGNYGKYVDMNNIIYEIIGISPDETCFFSH
;
A
#
# COMPACT_ATOMS: atom_id res chain seq x y z
N VAL A 1 -18.98 22.42 9.21
CA VAL A 1 -20.36 21.87 9.13
C VAL A 1 -20.37 20.59 9.96
N GLN A 2 -20.93 20.44 11.16
CA GLN A 2 -21.75 21.22 12.07
C GLN A 2 -21.46 20.61 13.46
N PHE A 3 -20.91 21.38 14.40
CA PHE A 3 -20.59 20.92 15.75
C PHE A 3 -21.83 21.02 16.63
N ILE A 4 -22.32 19.90 17.16
CA ILE A 4 -23.36 19.90 18.20
C ILE A 4 -22.67 20.13 19.54
N LEU A 5 -22.95 21.30 20.13
CA LEU A 5 -22.54 21.71 21.46
C LEU A 5 -23.46 21.03 22.48
N LEU A 6 -22.97 20.01 23.20
CA LEU A 6 -23.64 19.48 24.38
C LEU A 6 -23.01 20.13 25.63
N GLN A 7 -23.64 21.18 26.13
CA GLN A 7 -23.36 21.70 27.47
C GLN A 7 -24.00 20.77 28.51
N ILE A 8 -23.18 20.13 29.34
CA ILE A 8 -23.61 19.52 30.59
C ILE A 8 -23.01 20.34 31.72
N ILE A 9 -23.83 21.18 32.33
CA ILE A 9 -23.55 21.82 33.61
C ILE A 9 -24.10 20.91 34.71
N SER A 10 -23.26 20.48 35.65
CA SER A 10 -23.41 20.61 37.12
C SER A 10 -22.40 19.69 37.86
N PRO A 11 -22.34 19.68 39.20
CA PRO A 11 -21.40 20.44 40.01
C PRO A 11 -20.37 19.50 40.68
N ASN A 12 -19.54 20.03 41.59
CA ASN A 12 -18.56 19.34 42.43
C ASN A 12 -17.16 19.21 41.80
N GLY A 13 -16.38 20.28 42.05
CA GLY A 13 -14.95 20.33 41.81
C GLY A 13 -14.20 19.46 42.82
N LEU A 14 -13.61 18.37 42.33
CA LEU A 14 -12.25 17.91 42.65
C LEU A 14 -11.88 16.64 41.87
N MET A 15 -12.86 15.89 41.34
CA MET A 15 -12.62 14.65 40.56
C MET A 15 -12.63 14.83 39.03
N LYS A 16 -12.63 16.06 38.51
CA LYS A 16 -12.74 16.32 37.06
C LYS A 16 -11.40 16.29 36.31
N ASN A 17 -10.27 16.46 36.98
CA ASN A 17 -8.98 16.60 36.29
C ASN A 17 -8.33 15.27 35.86
N HIS A 18 -8.61 14.16 36.53
CA HIS A 18 -8.01 12.86 36.15
C HIS A 18 -8.73 12.19 34.99
N PHE A 19 -10.06 12.31 34.90
CA PHE A 19 -10.84 11.70 33.81
C PHE A 19 -10.64 12.39 32.46
N PHE A 20 -10.43 13.72 32.46
CA PHE A 20 -10.20 14.47 31.22
C PHE A 20 -8.83 14.18 30.60
N LEU A 21 -7.82 13.90 31.44
CA LEU A 21 -6.45 13.58 31.02
C LEU A 21 -6.32 12.16 30.46
N VAL A 22 -7.11 11.21 30.97
CA VAL A 22 -7.20 9.85 30.42
C VAL A 22 -7.92 9.85 29.05
N PHE A 23 -8.91 10.72 28.85
CA PHE A 23 -9.64 10.79 27.58
C PHE A 23 -8.84 11.47 26.46
N THR A 24 -8.03 12.49 26.79
CA THR A 24 -7.15 13.15 25.80
C THR A 24 -5.89 12.36 25.46
N THR A 25 -5.40 11.51 26.37
CA THR A 25 -4.26 10.61 26.07
C THR A 25 -4.66 9.38 25.26
N LEU A 26 -5.92 8.94 25.33
CA LEU A 26 -6.41 7.79 24.54
C LEU A 26 -6.61 8.11 23.05
N PHE A 27 -6.76 9.39 22.68
CA PHE A 27 -6.96 9.81 21.28
C PHE A 27 -5.67 9.95 20.45
N CYS A 28 -4.49 9.77 21.05
CA CYS A 28 -3.20 9.91 20.34
C CYS A 28 -2.64 8.61 19.76
N ILE A 29 -3.30 7.45 19.91
CA ILE A 29 -2.67 6.14 19.62
C ILE A 29 -2.94 5.62 18.19
N ILE A 30 -3.83 6.23 17.41
CA ILE A 30 -4.04 5.84 16.00
C ILE A 30 -3.29 6.79 15.06
N CYS A 31 -2.00 7.00 15.30
CA CYS A 31 -1.13 7.48 14.24
C CYS A 31 -0.93 6.31 13.26
N ASN A 32 -1.75 6.25 12.22
CA ASN A 32 -1.44 5.38 11.07
C ASN A 32 -0.12 5.90 10.50
N ALA A 33 0.98 5.20 10.79
CA ALA A 33 2.30 5.57 10.28
C ALA A 33 2.25 5.58 8.75
N GLN A 34 2.25 6.79 8.19
CA GLN A 34 2.38 7.02 6.75
C GLN A 34 3.86 7.08 6.43
N ASP A 35 4.31 6.18 5.58
CA ASP A 35 5.67 6.20 5.05
C ASP A 35 5.68 7.00 3.75
N SER A 36 6.83 7.57 3.39
CA SER A 36 7.00 8.16 2.06
C SER A 36 8.34 7.78 1.45
N ILE A 37 8.29 7.46 0.16
CA ILE A 37 9.47 7.24 -0.66
C ILE A 37 9.64 8.48 -1.52
N ILE A 38 10.79 9.14 -1.39
CA ILE A 38 11.18 10.24 -2.27
C ILE A 38 12.45 9.79 -2.98
N GLY A 39 12.39 9.68 -4.30
CA GLY A 39 13.51 9.21 -5.11
C GLY A 39 13.28 9.39 -6.60
N GLN A 40 14.38 9.41 -7.36
CA GLN A 40 14.34 9.46 -8.81
C GLN A 40 13.99 8.08 -9.35
N TYR A 41 12.94 7.97 -10.17
CA TYR A 41 12.58 6.72 -10.82
C TYR A 41 13.59 6.39 -11.93
N ILE A 42 14.33 5.30 -11.77
CA ILE A 42 15.41 4.91 -12.71
C ILE A 42 15.02 3.75 -13.63
N GLY A 43 13.84 3.16 -13.42
CA GLY A 43 13.29 2.10 -14.25
C GLY A 43 12.72 0.94 -13.43
N GLU A 44 12.51 -0.18 -14.11
CA GLU A 44 11.81 -1.33 -13.58
C GLU A 44 12.46 -2.64 -14.05
N ASN A 45 12.28 -3.70 -13.28
CA ASN A 45 12.62 -5.06 -13.64
C ASN A 45 11.44 -6.00 -13.40
N TYR A 46 11.33 -7.07 -14.18
CA TYR A 46 10.34 -8.11 -13.96
C TYR A 46 10.98 -9.35 -13.34
N LYS A 47 10.32 -9.92 -12.33
CA LYS A 47 10.72 -11.16 -11.66
C LYS A 47 9.55 -12.13 -11.56
N LYS A 48 9.84 -13.42 -11.65
CA LYS A 48 8.85 -14.46 -11.39
C LYS A 48 8.38 -14.40 -9.94
N THR A 49 7.10 -14.68 -9.71
CA THR A 49 6.54 -14.84 -8.37
C THR A 49 6.38 -16.32 -8.02
N LYS A 50 5.85 -16.64 -6.83
CA LYS A 50 5.44 -18.01 -6.46
C LYS A 50 4.06 -18.40 -7.01
N ASN A 51 3.45 -17.57 -7.86
CA ASN A 51 2.21 -17.85 -8.57
C ASN A 51 2.42 -17.61 -10.07
N ASN A 52 2.26 -18.65 -10.89
CA ASN A 52 2.53 -18.56 -12.32
C ASN A 52 1.59 -17.60 -13.07
N SER A 53 0.48 -17.20 -12.44
CA SER A 53 -0.45 -16.21 -12.97
C SER A 53 -0.07 -14.76 -12.63
N PHE A 54 1.08 -14.53 -11.96
CA PHE A 54 1.56 -13.22 -11.56
C PHE A 54 3.06 -13.02 -11.79
N VAL A 55 3.45 -11.80 -12.16
CA VAL A 55 4.82 -11.30 -12.21
C VAL A 55 5.02 -10.22 -11.14
N SER A 56 6.24 -10.10 -10.63
CA SER A 56 6.65 -8.99 -9.78
C SER A 56 7.34 -7.94 -10.64
N LYS A 57 6.73 -6.76 -10.78
CA LYS A 57 7.34 -5.57 -11.34
C LYS A 57 8.07 -4.82 -10.23
N GLU A 58 9.38 -4.93 -10.20
CA GLU A 58 10.27 -4.24 -9.24
C GLU A 58 10.58 -2.84 -9.80
N LEU A 59 9.96 -1.82 -9.21
CA LEU A 59 10.19 -0.41 -9.48
C LEU A 59 11.42 0.06 -8.71
N LEU A 60 12.33 0.76 -9.38
CA LEU A 60 13.61 1.19 -8.83
C LEU A 60 13.63 2.70 -8.66
N PHE A 61 13.93 3.14 -7.43
CA PHE A 61 14.08 4.55 -7.09
C PHE A 61 15.47 4.81 -6.52
N LEU A 62 16.21 5.73 -7.13
CA LEU A 62 17.46 6.23 -6.58
C LEU A 62 17.17 7.29 -5.53
N LYS A 63 17.65 7.06 -4.30
CA LYS A 63 17.62 8.03 -3.21
C LYS A 63 19.04 8.20 -2.68
N ASN A 64 19.61 9.38 -2.90
CA ASN A 64 21.01 9.68 -2.62
C ASN A 64 21.94 8.74 -3.42
N LYS A 65 22.40 7.65 -2.80
CA LYS A 65 23.26 6.61 -3.41
C LYS A 65 22.68 5.20 -3.30
N ASP A 66 21.53 5.06 -2.64
CA ASP A 66 20.87 3.78 -2.43
C ASP A 66 19.72 3.61 -3.41
N THR A 67 19.45 2.35 -3.78
CA THR A 67 18.29 2.00 -4.59
C THR A 67 17.19 1.42 -3.71
N ILE A 68 16.06 2.13 -3.65
CA ILE A 68 14.83 1.64 -3.04
C ILE A 68 14.06 0.83 -4.08
N LYS A 69 13.54 -0.32 -3.66
CA LYS A 69 12.84 -1.28 -4.52
C LYS A 69 11.41 -1.43 -4.04
N LEU A 70 10.46 -1.12 -4.91
CA LEU A 70 9.03 -1.34 -4.68
C LEU A 70 8.54 -2.43 -5.61
N ASN A 71 7.96 -3.49 -5.07
CA ASN A 71 7.42 -4.58 -5.87
C ASN A 71 5.92 -4.38 -6.07
N LEU A 72 5.50 -4.41 -7.32
CA LEU A 72 4.11 -4.43 -7.74
C LEU A 72 3.79 -5.82 -8.30
N LYS A 73 2.79 -6.51 -7.76
CA LYS A 73 2.41 -7.85 -8.24
C LYS A 73 1.32 -7.72 -9.30
N LEU A 74 1.70 -7.96 -10.55
CA LEU A 74 0.84 -7.82 -11.71
C LEU A 74 0.39 -9.18 -12.22
N PRO A 75 -0.87 -9.34 -12.59
CA PRO A 75 -1.34 -10.58 -13.19
C PRO A 75 -0.83 -10.73 -14.63
N ILE A 76 -0.69 -11.97 -15.07
CA ILE A 76 -0.26 -12.33 -16.43
C ILE A 76 -1.38 -13.12 -17.10
N ASP A 77 -1.78 -12.70 -18.31
CA ASP A 77 -2.51 -13.57 -19.22
C ASP A 77 -1.54 -14.56 -19.82
N THR A 78 -1.44 -15.75 -19.22
CA THR A 78 -0.52 -16.80 -19.65
C THR A 78 -0.85 -17.38 -21.02
N SER A 79 -2.10 -17.23 -21.50
CA SER A 79 -2.50 -17.67 -22.83
C SER A 79 -1.96 -16.75 -23.93
N LYS A 80 -1.85 -15.46 -23.64
CA LYS A 80 -1.35 -14.44 -24.56
C LYS A 80 0.08 -14.00 -24.28
N ASN A 81 0.64 -14.45 -23.16
CA ASN A 81 1.92 -14.01 -22.61
C ASN A 81 1.99 -12.48 -22.42
N ILE A 82 0.90 -11.89 -21.92
CA ILE A 82 0.76 -10.43 -21.71
C ILE A 82 0.68 -10.15 -20.22
N VAL A 83 1.52 -9.24 -19.73
CA VAL A 83 1.37 -8.63 -18.41
C VAL A 83 0.34 -7.53 -18.54
N ASN A 84 -0.72 -7.57 -17.74
CA ASN A 84 -1.62 -6.44 -17.67
C ASN A 84 -1.15 -5.51 -16.56
N ASP A 85 -0.48 -4.49 -17.01
CA ASP A 85 0.02 -3.41 -16.19
C ASP A 85 -0.86 -2.19 -16.44
N LEU A 86 -1.78 -1.92 -15.53
CA LEU A 86 -2.60 -0.72 -15.59
C LEU A 86 -1.86 0.51 -15.08
N GLY A 87 -0.66 0.38 -14.50
CA GLY A 87 0.03 1.45 -13.78
C GLY A 87 -0.25 1.45 -12.28
N LEU A 88 0.42 2.33 -11.54
CA LEU A 88 0.28 2.54 -10.10
C LEU A 88 -0.88 3.49 -9.80
N PHE A 89 -1.50 3.38 -8.62
CA PHE A 89 -2.36 4.42 -8.04
C PHE A 89 -3.27 5.15 -9.06
N PHE A 90 -4.28 4.43 -9.59
CA PHE A 90 -5.18 4.94 -10.64
C PHE A 90 -4.48 5.20 -11.98
N ASN A 91 -3.78 4.18 -12.47
CA ASN A 91 -3.19 4.11 -13.80
C ASN A 91 -2.04 5.07 -14.10
N CYS A 92 -1.34 5.50 -13.06
CA CYS A 92 -0.11 6.25 -13.18
C CYS A 92 1.05 5.37 -13.60
N HIS A 93 1.54 5.57 -14.81
CA HIS A 93 2.82 5.00 -15.23
C HIS A 93 3.95 6.04 -15.06
N LEU A 94 5.00 5.64 -14.35
CA LEU A 94 6.11 6.52 -13.97
C LEU A 94 7.03 6.82 -15.14
N LYS A 95 7.45 8.08 -15.27
CA LYS A 95 8.42 8.53 -16.26
C LYS A 95 9.84 8.42 -15.71
N LYS A 96 10.72 7.77 -16.46
CA LYS A 96 12.14 7.62 -16.10
C LYS A 96 12.79 8.99 -15.87
N ASP A 97 13.75 9.02 -14.96
CA ASP A 97 14.54 10.18 -14.53
C ASP A 97 13.74 11.27 -13.80
N THR A 98 12.47 11.01 -13.46
CA THR A 98 11.61 11.92 -12.69
C THR A 98 11.67 11.61 -11.20
N ILE A 99 11.74 12.64 -10.36
CA ILE A 99 11.69 12.49 -8.89
C ILE A 99 10.24 12.35 -8.46
N TYR A 100 9.91 11.23 -7.84
CA TYR A 100 8.60 10.96 -7.28
C TYR A 100 8.63 10.95 -5.75
N LYS A 101 7.57 11.49 -5.15
CA LYS A 101 7.13 11.21 -3.80
C LYS A 101 5.95 10.24 -3.84
N ILE A 102 6.14 9.03 -3.35
CA ILE A 102 5.09 8.03 -3.19
C ILE A 102 4.74 7.95 -1.70
N THR A 103 3.50 8.26 -1.38
CA THR A 103 2.96 8.17 -0.02
C THR A 103 2.34 6.80 0.19
N LEU A 104 2.78 6.10 1.24
CA LEU A 104 2.46 4.72 1.53
C LEU A 104 1.81 4.60 2.90
N LYS A 105 0.82 3.71 3.01
CA LYS A 105 0.21 3.31 4.28
C LYS A 105 0.47 1.83 4.49
N LYS A 106 1.11 1.47 5.61
CA LYS A 106 1.27 0.06 6.00
C LYS A 106 -0.10 -0.58 6.19
N ILE A 107 -0.29 -1.77 5.62
CA ILE A 107 -1.52 -2.55 5.78
C ILE A 107 -1.20 -4.00 6.11
N LEU A 108 -2.07 -4.66 6.85
CA LEU A 108 -2.05 -6.11 6.98
C LEU A 108 -2.59 -6.71 5.67
N TRP A 109 -2.02 -7.83 5.22
CA TRP A 109 -2.53 -8.57 4.07
C TRP A 109 -4.02 -8.94 4.25
N SER A 110 -4.44 -9.14 5.51
CA SER A 110 -5.81 -9.49 5.88
C SER A 110 -6.81 -8.37 5.59
N LYS A 111 -6.35 -7.11 5.47
CA LYS A 111 -7.16 -5.93 5.15
C LYS A 111 -7.42 -5.74 3.65
N ILE A 112 -6.71 -6.48 2.79
CA ILE A 112 -6.98 -6.46 1.34
C ILE A 112 -8.27 -7.25 1.08
N PRO A 113 -9.29 -6.66 0.43
CA PRO A 113 -10.55 -7.35 0.16
C PRO A 113 -10.35 -8.62 -0.67
N GLU A 114 -11.06 -9.69 -0.31
CA GLU A 114 -11.02 -10.97 -1.06
C GLU A 114 -11.47 -10.82 -2.51
N THR A 115 -12.38 -9.88 -2.75
CA THR A 115 -12.95 -9.57 -4.07
C THR A 115 -11.92 -9.02 -5.07
N GLU A 116 -10.77 -8.53 -4.61
CA GLU A 116 -9.75 -7.96 -5.48
C GLU A 116 -8.85 -9.03 -6.14
N TYR A 117 -8.91 -10.30 -5.72
CA TYR A 117 -8.06 -11.38 -6.28
C TYR A 117 -6.58 -10.97 -6.40
N SER A 118 -6.07 -10.19 -5.43
CA SER A 118 -4.69 -9.72 -5.45
C SER A 118 -3.73 -10.86 -5.13
N TYR A 119 -2.52 -10.82 -5.69
CA TYR A 119 -1.44 -11.73 -5.29
C TYR A 119 -1.26 -11.72 -3.78
N TYR A 120 -1.32 -10.52 -3.17
CA TYR A 120 -1.16 -10.31 -1.75
C TYR A 120 -2.20 -11.04 -0.90
N ARG A 121 -3.43 -11.22 -1.40
CA ARG A 121 -4.46 -11.98 -0.70
C ARG A 121 -4.33 -13.49 -0.90
N ILE A 122 -3.87 -13.90 -2.08
CA ILE A 122 -3.83 -15.31 -2.49
C ILE A 122 -2.58 -16.02 -1.94
N ASN A 123 -1.42 -15.35 -2.04
CA ASN A 123 -0.11 -15.94 -1.89
C ASN A 123 0.61 -15.53 -0.61
N LEU A 124 -0.02 -14.77 0.29
CA LEU A 124 0.62 -14.36 1.53
C LEU A 124 -0.08 -14.93 2.75
N ILE A 125 0.74 -15.17 3.78
CA ILE A 125 0.31 -15.41 5.15
C ILE A 125 1.09 -14.46 6.06
N SER A 126 0.53 -14.08 7.22
CA SER A 126 1.30 -13.34 8.21
C SER A 126 2.41 -14.21 8.77
N LYS A 127 3.57 -13.60 9.02
CA LYS A 127 4.68 -14.27 9.72
C LYS A 127 4.31 -14.60 11.17
N GLU A 128 3.56 -13.70 11.81
CA GLU A 128 3.00 -13.82 13.16
C GLU A 128 1.58 -13.24 13.17
N PRO A 129 0.70 -13.61 14.13
CA PRO A 129 -0.63 -13.01 14.25
C PRO A 129 -0.55 -11.47 14.26
N ASP A 130 -1.37 -10.83 13.43
CA ASP A 130 -1.44 -9.37 13.28
C ASP A 130 -0.13 -8.66 12.87
N SER A 131 0.84 -9.40 12.32
CA SER A 131 2.07 -8.82 11.79
C SER A 131 1.90 -8.24 10.39
N TYR A 132 2.56 -7.09 10.15
CA TYR A 132 2.71 -6.47 8.83
C TYR A 132 3.71 -7.23 7.95
N GLU A 133 4.59 -8.03 8.55
CA GLU A 133 5.50 -8.90 7.82
C GLU A 133 4.77 -10.15 7.31
N PHE A 134 5.02 -10.47 6.04
CA PHE A 134 4.42 -11.63 5.40
C PHE A 134 5.45 -12.65 4.93
N ILE A 135 4.96 -13.88 4.77
CA ILE A 135 5.64 -14.96 4.09
C ILE A 135 4.89 -15.27 2.79
N GLU A 136 5.62 -15.40 1.69
CA GLU A 136 5.04 -15.84 0.42
C GLU A 136 4.89 -17.37 0.39
N VAL A 137 3.69 -17.85 0.10
CA VAL A 137 3.35 -19.26 -0.13
C VAL A 137 3.14 -19.56 -1.61
N ASN A 138 3.55 -20.76 -2.03
CA ASN A 138 3.27 -21.24 -3.39
C ASN A 138 1.80 -21.65 -3.48
N ARG A 139 1.03 -20.88 -4.24
CA ARG A 139 -0.38 -21.14 -4.53
C ARG A 139 -0.67 -20.61 -5.91
N ASN A 140 -0.77 -21.51 -6.88
CA ASN A 140 -1.21 -21.15 -8.23
C ASN A 140 -2.72 -21.03 -8.25
N THR A 141 -3.22 -19.99 -8.88
CA THR A 141 -4.65 -19.78 -9.10
C THR A 141 -4.92 -19.53 -10.57
N PRO A 142 -6.07 -19.99 -11.10
CA PRO A 142 -6.48 -19.60 -12.43
C PRO A 142 -6.58 -18.07 -12.51
N TYR A 143 -6.23 -17.60 -13.70
CA TYR A 143 -6.36 -16.22 -14.17
C TYR A 143 -7.67 -15.55 -13.73
N GLY A 144 -7.60 -14.41 -13.04
CA GLY A 144 -8.81 -13.71 -12.57
C GLY A 144 -8.56 -12.21 -12.39
N TYR A 145 -8.87 -11.41 -13.42
CA TYR A 145 -8.71 -9.96 -13.44
C TYR A 145 -9.88 -9.27 -12.75
N ARG A 146 -9.73 -9.01 -11.46
CA ARG A 146 -10.83 -8.47 -10.64
C ARG A 146 -10.39 -7.40 -9.65
N GLY A 147 -9.09 -7.11 -9.56
CA GLY A 147 -8.54 -6.17 -8.58
C GLY A 147 -7.89 -4.92 -9.18
N ASN A 148 -7.68 -3.93 -8.32
CA ASN A 148 -6.81 -2.80 -8.62
C ASN A 148 -5.37 -3.16 -8.25
N TYR A 149 -4.68 -3.85 -9.16
CA TYR A 149 -3.31 -4.35 -8.90
C TYR A 149 -2.30 -3.22 -8.67
N GLY A 150 -2.55 -2.03 -9.23
CA GLY A 150 -1.74 -0.81 -9.07
C GLY A 150 -1.79 -0.16 -7.68
N LYS A 151 -2.69 -0.62 -6.80
CA LYS A 151 -2.95 0.01 -5.50
C LYS A 151 -1.99 -0.43 -4.40
N TYR A 152 -1.50 -1.66 -4.47
CA TYR A 152 -0.70 -2.28 -3.42
C TYR A 152 0.70 -2.61 -3.91
N VAL A 153 1.67 -2.36 -3.05
CA VAL A 153 3.08 -2.69 -3.29
C VAL A 153 3.68 -3.33 -2.06
N ASP A 154 4.76 -4.08 -2.24
CA ASP A 154 5.56 -4.59 -1.13
C ASP A 154 7.01 -4.10 -1.18
N MET A 155 7.58 -3.96 0.01
CA MET A 155 8.98 -3.63 0.22
C MET A 155 9.44 -4.37 1.47
N ASN A 156 10.53 -5.13 1.38
CA ASN A 156 11.10 -5.88 2.50
C ASN A 156 10.06 -6.73 3.26
N ASN A 157 9.24 -7.49 2.55
CA ASN A 157 8.21 -8.36 3.12
C ASN A 157 7.11 -7.64 3.91
N ILE A 158 6.90 -6.33 3.66
CA ILE A 158 5.81 -5.54 4.23
C ILE A 158 4.94 -5.02 3.09
N ILE A 159 3.61 -5.06 3.27
CA ILE A 159 2.65 -4.55 2.27
C ILE A 159 2.26 -3.12 2.60
N TYR A 160 2.15 -2.33 1.53
CA TYR A 160 1.74 -0.95 1.56
C TYR A 160 0.60 -0.70 0.58
N GLU A 161 -0.37 0.09 1.02
CA GLU A 161 -1.33 0.76 0.14
C GLU A 161 -0.70 2.08 -0.32
N ILE A 162 -0.66 2.32 -1.63
CA ILE A 162 -0.30 3.62 -2.17
C ILE A 162 -1.50 4.54 -1.94
N ILE A 163 -1.27 5.65 -1.24
CA ILE A 163 -2.30 6.65 -0.93
C ILE A 163 -2.03 8.00 -1.60
N GLY A 164 -0.92 8.12 -2.33
CA GLY A 164 -0.62 9.29 -3.16
C GLY A 164 0.68 9.15 -3.94
N ILE A 165 0.74 9.79 -5.10
CA ILE A 165 1.94 9.94 -5.93
C ILE A 165 2.06 11.41 -6.33
N SER A 166 3.27 11.96 -6.31
CA SER A 166 3.57 13.31 -6.80
C SER A 166 4.95 13.30 -7.47
N PRO A 167 5.15 13.98 -8.61
CA PRO A 167 4.15 14.69 -9.39
C PRO A 167 3.23 13.71 -10.14
N ASP A 168 1.91 13.91 -10.01
CA ASP A 168 0.87 13.11 -10.69
C ASP A 168 0.63 13.57 -12.13
N GLU A 169 0.89 14.84 -12.44
CA GLU A 169 0.87 15.41 -13.80
C GLU A 169 1.84 14.74 -14.79
N THR A 170 2.82 13.98 -14.29
CA THR A 170 3.79 13.24 -15.12
C THR A 170 3.37 11.80 -15.42
N CYS A 171 2.23 11.38 -14.87
CA CYS A 171 1.65 10.07 -15.14
C CYS A 171 1.18 10.01 -16.60
N PHE A 172 1.66 9.04 -17.36
CA PHE A 172 1.04 8.72 -18.65
C PHE A 172 -0.06 7.68 -18.44
N PHE A 173 -1.20 7.87 -19.09
CA PHE A 173 -2.31 6.93 -19.09
C PHE A 173 -2.23 6.13 -20.38
N SER A 174 -1.94 4.82 -20.29
CA SER A 174 -2.05 3.96 -21.46
C SER A 174 -3.54 3.79 -21.79
N HIS A 175 -3.93 4.18 -23.00
CA HIS A 175 -5.26 3.91 -23.56
C HIS A 175 -5.34 2.47 -24.07
#